data_AF-A0A7S1IZA1-F1
#
_entry.id   AF-A0A7S1IZA1-F1
#
_cell.length_a   1.000
_cell.length_b   1.000
_cell.length_c   1.000
_cell.angle_alpha   90.00
_cell.angle_beta   90.00
_cell.angle_gamma   90.00
#
_symmetry.space_group_name_H-M   'P 1'
#
loop_
_entity.id
_entity.type
_entity.pdbx_description
1 polymer ?
#
loop_
_entity_poly.entity_id
_entity_poly.type
_entity_poly.pdbx_seq_one_letter_code
_entity_poly.pdbx_strand_id
1 'polypeptide(L)'
;QCCSGVQARLSQLLRSLESYYHPSNTGPWCPVLGGFLCQLCSHMCHRLKEEQREPSDVPARCRIQPEDLQRFTSSVLPLAVTALFTEDANLTAAANQALRFIARMAPRLAIEEMLPRMQQALCSVMEAHQMLPILNLLGSMAPALAQLEHQPILMEVMDLAL
;
A
#
# COMPACT_ATOMS: atom_id res chain seq x y z
N GLN A 1 -3.92 -23.07 10.09
CA GLN A 1 -4.33 -23.58 8.76
C GLN A 1 -5.57 -22.88 8.16
N CYS A 2 -6.39 -22.13 8.91
CA CYS A 2 -7.59 -21.47 8.36
C CYS A 2 -7.31 -20.20 7.52
N CYS A 3 -6.23 -19.46 7.84
CA CYS A 3 -5.93 -18.17 7.19
C CYS A 3 -5.46 -18.30 5.73
N SER A 4 -4.80 -19.40 5.35
CA SER A 4 -4.23 -19.57 4.00
C SER A 4 -5.29 -19.70 2.92
N GLY A 5 -6.40 -20.38 3.20
CA GLY A 5 -7.51 -20.53 2.26
C GLY A 5 -8.26 -19.22 1.99
N VAL A 6 -8.44 -18.40 3.03
CA VAL A 6 -9.07 -17.07 2.90
C VAL A 6 -8.17 -16.14 2.11
N GLN A 7 -6.87 -16.10 2.42
CA GLN A 7 -5.91 -15.29 1.68
C GLN A 7 -5.85 -15.66 0.19
N ALA A 8 -5.89 -16.96 -0.15
CA ALA A 8 -5.90 -17.40 -1.54
C ALA A 8 -7.13 -16.90 -2.32
N ARG A 9 -8.32 -16.94 -1.69
CA ARG A 9 -9.57 -16.40 -2.27
C ARG A 9 -9.51 -14.89 -2.43
N LEU A 10 -8.98 -14.18 -1.43
CA LEU A 10 -8.76 -12.75 -1.52
C LEU A 10 -7.82 -12.40 -2.69
N SER A 11 -6.69 -13.09 -2.82
CA SER A 11 -5.77 -12.86 -3.94
C SER A 11 -6.39 -13.19 -5.30
N GLN A 12 -7.33 -14.14 -5.38
CA GLN A 12 -8.08 -14.40 -6.61
C GLN A 12 -9.09 -13.27 -6.92
N LEU A 13 -9.77 -12.76 -5.90
CA LEU A 13 -10.67 -11.61 -6.04
C LEU A 13 -9.90 -10.38 -6.53
N LEU A 14 -8.78 -10.04 -5.89
CA LEU A 14 -7.96 -8.88 -6.26
C LEU A 14 -7.45 -9.00 -7.71
N ARG A 15 -6.95 -10.18 -8.11
CA ARG A 15 -6.56 -10.45 -9.50
C ARG A 15 -7.70 -10.24 -10.50
N SER A 16 -8.91 -10.61 -10.12
CA SER A 16 -10.10 -10.42 -10.99
C SER A 16 -10.47 -8.94 -11.11
N LEU A 17 -10.08 -8.10 -10.15
CA LEU A 17 -10.34 -6.66 -10.13
C LEU A 17 -9.21 -5.82 -10.74
N GLU A 18 -8.01 -6.38 -10.96
CA GLU A 18 -6.81 -5.65 -11.43
C GLU A 18 -7.08 -4.73 -12.61
N SER A 19 -7.81 -5.22 -13.63
CA SER A 19 -8.14 -4.43 -14.81
C SER A 19 -8.93 -3.15 -14.51
N TYR A 20 -9.77 -3.13 -13.47
CA TYR A 20 -10.56 -1.96 -13.09
C TYR A 20 -9.75 -0.88 -12.37
N TYR A 21 -8.56 -1.21 -11.86
CA TYR A 21 -7.65 -0.26 -11.22
C TYR A 21 -6.65 0.36 -12.20
N HIS A 22 -6.64 -0.08 -13.47
CA HIS A 22 -5.75 0.45 -14.49
C HIS A 22 -6.08 1.92 -14.83
N PRO A 23 -5.09 2.81 -15.03
CA PRO A 23 -5.32 4.22 -15.34
C PRO A 23 -6.25 4.48 -16.53
N SER A 24 -6.20 3.61 -17.55
CA SER A 24 -7.08 3.70 -18.73
C SER A 24 -8.53 3.23 -18.49
N ASN A 25 -8.85 2.67 -17.32
CA ASN A 25 -10.14 2.07 -17.01
C ASN A 25 -10.85 2.81 -15.87
N THR A 26 -11.15 4.09 -16.10
CA THR A 26 -11.93 4.92 -15.18
C THR A 26 -13.43 4.81 -15.46
N GLY A 27 -14.25 4.90 -14.41
CA GLY A 27 -15.69 4.76 -14.55
C GLY A 27 -16.44 4.87 -13.22
N PRO A 28 -17.77 4.68 -13.23
CA PRO A 28 -18.61 4.84 -12.04
C PRO A 28 -18.31 3.83 -10.91
N TRP A 29 -17.54 2.77 -11.19
CA TRP A 29 -17.06 1.82 -10.19
C TRP A 29 -15.90 2.36 -9.34
N CYS A 30 -15.19 3.39 -9.80
CA CYS A 30 -13.98 3.92 -9.14
C CYS A 30 -14.20 4.26 -7.66
N PRO A 31 -15.27 4.97 -7.25
CA PRO A 31 -15.49 5.27 -5.83
C PRO A 31 -15.71 4.02 -4.97
N VAL A 32 -16.42 3.02 -5.50
CA VAL A 32 -16.72 1.78 -4.78
C VAL A 32 -15.47 0.92 -4.64
N LEU A 33 -14.69 0.77 -5.72
CA LEU A 33 -13.44 0.00 -5.71
C LEU A 33 -12.34 0.68 -4.90
N GLY A 34 -12.24 2.01 -4.96
CA GLY A 34 -11.36 2.79 -4.10
C GLY A 34 -11.73 2.61 -2.63
N GLY A 35 -13.01 2.76 -2.30
CA GLY A 35 -13.53 2.52 -0.95
C GLY A 35 -13.21 1.11 -0.44
N PHE A 36 -13.45 0.08 -1.26
CA PHE A 36 -13.11 -1.30 -0.93
C PHE A 36 -11.62 -1.48 -0.61
N LEU A 37 -10.74 -0.99 -1.49
CA LEU A 37 -9.28 -1.10 -1.32
C LEU A 37 -8.80 -0.41 -0.03
N CYS A 38 -9.26 0.82 0.19
CA CYS A 38 -8.90 1.61 1.36
C CYS A 38 -9.39 0.94 2.66
N GLN A 39 -10.66 0.51 2.69
CA GLN A 39 -11.24 -0.15 3.86
C GLN A 39 -10.56 -1.48 4.15
N LEU A 40 -10.24 -2.28 3.13
CA LEU A 40 -9.53 -3.55 3.31
C LEU A 40 -8.17 -3.34 4.00
N CYS A 41 -7.38 -2.37 3.53
CA CYS A 41 -6.07 -2.05 4.14
C CYS A 41 -6.23 -1.44 5.54
N SER A 42 -7.24 -0.59 5.74
CA SER A 42 -7.53 0.04 7.03
C SER A 42 -7.87 -0.99 8.11
N HIS A 43 -8.78 -1.93 7.83
CA HIS A 43 -9.19 -2.96 8.77
C HIS A 43 -8.05 -3.91 9.13
N MET A 44 -7.19 -4.26 8.17
CA MET A 44 -6.00 -5.07 8.44
C MET A 44 -4.99 -4.32 9.32
N CYS A 45 -4.75 -3.04 9.05
CA CYS A 45 -3.88 -2.21 9.87
C CYS A 45 -4.44 -2.04 11.31
N HIS A 46 -5.75 -1.86 11.44
CA HIS A 46 -6.42 -1.79 12.74
C HIS A 46 -6.30 -3.10 13.50
N ARG A 47 -6.61 -4.23 12.86
CA ARG A 47 -6.48 -5.56 13.45
C ARG A 47 -5.06 -5.83 13.94
N LEU A 48 -4.05 -5.51 13.13
CA LEU A 48 -2.65 -5.68 13.51
C LEU A 48 -2.31 -4.86 14.77
N LYS A 49 -2.81 -3.62 14.86
CA LYS A 49 -2.59 -2.76 16.02
C LYS A 49 -3.27 -3.30 17.28
N GLU A 50 -4.50 -3.80 17.17
CA GLU A 50 -5.23 -4.39 18.32
C GLU A 50 -4.57 -5.68 18.80
N GLU A 51 -4.08 -6.52 17.89
CA GLU A 51 -3.38 -7.76 18.24
C GLU A 51 -2.01 -7.52 18.91
N GLN A 52 -1.41 -6.34 18.70
CA GLN A 52 -0.15 -5.91 19.33
C GLN A 52 -0.34 -5.30 20.72
N ARG A 53 -1.57 -4.93 21.11
CA ARG A 53 -1.84 -4.37 22.45
C ARG A 53 -1.79 -5.47 23.50
N GLU A 54 -1.29 -5.14 24.69
CA GLU A 54 -1.35 -6.01 25.86
C GLU A 54 -2.27 -5.40 26.93
N PRO A 55 -3.25 -6.16 27.45
CA PRO A 55 -3.63 -7.53 27.06
C PRO A 55 -4.35 -7.57 25.69
N SER A 56 -4.14 -8.65 24.93
CA SER A 56 -4.85 -8.90 23.68
C SER A 56 -5.91 -9.97 23.88
N ASP A 57 -7.14 -9.68 23.50
CA ASP A 57 -8.27 -10.62 23.52
C ASP A 57 -8.15 -11.71 22.45
N VAL A 58 -7.24 -11.56 21.48
CA VAL A 58 -7.03 -12.50 20.39
C VAL A 58 -6.07 -13.62 20.82
N PRO A 59 -6.50 -14.90 20.79
CA PRO A 59 -5.65 -16.03 21.10
C PRO A 59 -4.41 -16.06 20.19
N ALA A 60 -3.23 -16.40 20.73
CA ALA A 60 -1.96 -16.39 19.99
C ALA A 60 -2.01 -17.16 18.65
N ARG A 61 -2.73 -18.30 18.62
CA ARG A 61 -2.93 -19.12 17.42
C ARG A 61 -3.77 -18.46 16.31
N CYS A 62 -4.52 -17.40 16.64
CA CYS A 62 -5.39 -16.66 15.73
C CYS A 62 -4.77 -15.31 15.31
N ARG A 63 -3.63 -14.92 15.92
CA ARG A 63 -2.93 -13.68 15.59
C ARG A 63 -2.29 -13.77 14.21
N ILE A 64 -2.26 -12.63 13.52
CA ILE A 64 -1.60 -12.46 12.24
C ILE A 64 -0.11 -12.75 12.41
N GLN A 65 0.36 -13.75 11.68
CA GLN A 65 1.79 -14.05 11.61
C GLN A 65 2.47 -13.14 10.59
N PRO A 66 3.79 -12.89 10.71
CA PRO A 66 4.54 -12.08 9.75
C PRO A 66 4.36 -12.56 8.29
N GLU A 67 4.32 -13.88 8.07
CA GLU A 67 4.09 -14.47 6.75
C GLU A 67 2.70 -14.14 6.18
N ASP A 68 1.67 -14.11 7.02
CA ASP A 68 0.31 -13.78 6.60
C ASP A 68 0.22 -12.31 6.20
N LEU A 69 0.89 -11.43 6.96
CA LEU A 69 0.98 -10.01 6.67
C LEU A 69 1.72 -9.75 5.36
N GLN A 70 2.81 -10.49 5.09
CA GLN A 70 3.54 -10.42 3.84
C GLN A 70 2.66 -10.84 2.65
N ARG A 71 1.99 -12.00 2.74
CA ARG A 71 1.08 -12.48 1.69
C ARG A 71 -0.05 -11.50 1.41
N PHE A 72 -0.65 -10.93 2.46
CA PHE A 72 -1.67 -9.90 2.33
C PHE A 72 -1.13 -8.69 1.58
N THR A 73 -0.02 -8.11 2.06
CA THR A 73 0.56 -6.89 1.51
C THR A 73 0.97 -7.06 0.05
N SER A 74 1.66 -8.15 -0.28
CA SER A 74 2.08 -8.44 -1.66
C SER A 74 0.91 -8.60 -2.62
N SER A 75 -0.29 -8.95 -2.13
CA SER A 75 -1.48 -9.07 -2.97
C SER A 75 -2.21 -7.75 -3.22
N VAL A 76 -2.13 -6.79 -2.30
CA VAL A 76 -2.85 -5.49 -2.41
C VAL A 76 -1.97 -4.37 -2.97
N LEU A 77 -0.65 -4.44 -2.74
CA LEU A 77 0.29 -3.40 -3.12
C LEU A 77 0.26 -3.09 -4.62
N PRO A 78 0.30 -4.08 -5.55
CA PRO A 78 0.26 -3.78 -6.98
C PRO A 78 -0.99 -3.00 -7.39
N LEU A 79 -2.17 -3.39 -6.89
CA LEU A 79 -3.42 -2.69 -7.20
C LEU A 79 -3.41 -1.25 -6.70
N ALA A 80 -2.93 -1.02 -5.48
CA ALA A 80 -2.86 0.31 -4.90
C ALA A 80 -1.87 1.22 -5.65
N VAL A 81 -0.74 0.67 -6.10
CA VAL A 81 0.24 1.39 -6.91
C VAL A 81 -0.32 1.71 -8.30
N THR A 82 -0.97 0.75 -8.97
CA THR A 82 -1.60 1.00 -10.28
C THR A 82 -2.68 2.09 -10.18
N ALA A 83 -3.50 2.02 -9.13
CA ALA A 83 -4.60 2.96 -8.90
C ALA A 83 -4.14 4.39 -8.57
N LEU A 84 -2.93 4.56 -8.04
CA LEU A 84 -2.34 5.86 -7.72
C LEU A 84 -2.20 6.77 -8.95
N PHE A 85 -2.06 6.17 -10.13
CA PHE A 85 -1.81 6.88 -11.39
C PHE A 85 -3.08 7.04 -12.24
N THR A 86 -4.27 6.81 -11.66
CA THR A 86 -5.53 6.98 -12.38
C THR A 86 -5.93 8.46 -12.46
N GLU A 87 -6.68 8.83 -13.49
CA GLU A 87 -7.26 10.18 -13.62
C GLU A 87 -8.46 10.40 -12.69
N ASP A 88 -9.04 9.33 -12.13
CA ASP A 88 -10.15 9.43 -11.19
C ASP A 88 -9.67 9.86 -9.80
N ALA A 89 -10.08 11.05 -9.38
CA ALA A 89 -9.64 11.64 -8.11
C ALA A 89 -10.04 10.79 -6.89
N ASN A 90 -11.18 10.10 -6.92
CA ASN A 90 -11.62 9.27 -5.79
C ASN A 90 -10.76 8.02 -5.65
N LEU A 91 -10.50 7.35 -6.76
CA LEU A 91 -9.67 6.16 -6.81
C LEU A 91 -8.23 6.48 -6.42
N THR A 92 -7.67 7.58 -6.95
CA THR A 92 -6.33 8.05 -6.60
C THR A 92 -6.22 8.45 -5.12
N ALA A 93 -7.21 9.15 -4.56
CA ALA A 93 -7.22 9.49 -3.13
C ALA A 93 -7.31 8.23 -2.24
N ALA A 94 -8.16 7.28 -2.62
CA ALA A 94 -8.29 6.02 -1.90
C ALA A 94 -7.02 5.16 -1.99
N ALA A 95 -6.37 5.12 -3.15
CA ALA A 95 -5.10 4.44 -3.37
C ALA A 95 -3.98 5.02 -2.51
N ASN A 96 -3.85 6.36 -2.46
CA ASN A 96 -2.94 7.04 -1.54
C ASN A 96 -3.17 6.61 -0.08
N GLN A 97 -4.43 6.60 0.37
CA GLN A 97 -4.75 6.20 1.74
C GLN A 97 -4.46 4.72 2.00
N ALA A 98 -4.71 3.84 1.03
CA ALA A 98 -4.38 2.42 1.12
C ALA A 98 -2.85 2.21 1.23
N LEU A 99 -2.06 2.90 0.41
CA LEU A 99 -0.59 2.85 0.44
C LEU A 99 -0.03 3.32 1.79
N ARG A 100 -0.65 4.32 2.43
CA ARG A 100 -0.28 4.72 3.80
C ARG A 100 -0.51 3.63 4.83
N PHE A 101 -1.62 2.89 4.73
CA PHE A 101 -1.86 1.74 5.61
C PHE A 101 -0.87 0.62 5.33
N ILE A 102 -0.59 0.33 4.06
CA ILE A 102 0.42 -0.66 3.65
C ILE A 102 1.80 -0.28 4.20
N ALA A 103 2.21 0.97 4.07
CA ALA A 103 3.47 1.46 4.63
C ALA A 103 3.56 1.29 6.14
N ARG A 104 2.44 1.46 6.88
CA ARG A 104 2.41 1.21 8.32
C ARG A 104 2.49 -0.27 8.70
N MET A 105 1.95 -1.15 7.86
CA MET A 105 1.96 -2.60 8.10
C MET A 105 3.29 -3.25 7.68
N ALA A 106 3.82 -2.85 6.54
CA ALA A 106 5.02 -3.44 5.92
C ALA A 106 5.84 -2.33 5.23
N PRO A 107 6.51 -1.46 6.01
CA PRO A 107 7.20 -0.29 5.47
C PRO A 107 8.29 -0.65 4.46
N ARG A 108 8.99 -1.78 4.68
CA ARG A 108 10.04 -2.28 3.77
C ARG A 108 9.51 -2.63 2.38
N LEU A 109 8.39 -3.33 2.28
CA LEU A 109 7.81 -3.68 0.98
C LEU A 109 7.27 -2.45 0.25
N ALA A 110 6.68 -1.51 0.99
CA ALA A 110 6.16 -0.29 0.42
C ALA A 110 7.27 0.58 -0.18
N ILE A 111 8.41 0.73 0.50
CA ILE A 111 9.54 1.53 -0.02
C ILE A 111 10.22 0.84 -1.20
N GLU A 112 10.42 -0.48 -1.17
CA GLU A 112 11.05 -1.23 -2.27
C GLU A 112 10.26 -1.09 -3.59
N GLU A 113 8.94 -1.08 -3.53
CA GLU A 113 8.09 -0.92 -4.71
C GLU A 113 8.02 0.55 -5.20
N MET A 114 8.04 1.51 -4.27
CA MET A 114 7.89 2.92 -4.61
C MET A 114 9.21 3.56 -5.07
N LEU A 115 10.36 3.10 -4.56
CA LEU A 115 11.67 3.71 -4.80
C LEU A 115 12.02 3.84 -6.31
N PRO A 116 11.88 2.79 -7.15
CA PRO A 116 12.17 2.91 -8.58
C PRO A 116 11.27 3.94 -9.27
N ARG A 117 10.00 4.03 -8.84
CA ARG A 117 9.01 4.97 -9.39
C ARG A 117 9.31 6.40 -8.99
N MET A 118 9.82 6.59 -7.77
CA MET A 118 10.30 7.88 -7.29
C MET A 118 11.52 8.33 -8.09
N GLN A 119 12.50 7.46 -8.27
CA GLN A 119 13.68 7.72 -9.10
C GLN A 119 13.26 8.13 -10.53
N GLN A 120 12.33 7.39 -11.13
CA GLN A 120 11.80 7.74 -12.45
C GLN A 120 11.11 9.11 -12.45
N ALA A 121 10.23 9.40 -11.49
CA ALA A 121 9.47 10.64 -11.46
C ALA A 121 10.32 11.89 -11.14
N LEU A 122 11.41 11.72 -10.38
CA LEU A 122 12.32 12.80 -10.00
C LEU A 122 13.39 13.07 -11.06
N CYS A 123 13.88 12.03 -11.74
CA CYS A 123 14.88 12.18 -12.80
C CYS A 123 14.27 12.48 -14.18
N SER A 124 12.99 12.17 -14.40
CA SER A 124 12.29 12.43 -15.65
C SER A 124 11.78 13.87 -15.73
N VAL A 125 12.32 14.65 -16.66
CA VAL A 125 11.83 16.00 -17.01
C VAL A 125 10.41 15.98 -17.61
N MET A 126 9.89 14.81 -18.01
CA MET A 126 8.70 14.67 -18.88
C MET A 126 7.41 14.24 -18.16
N GLU A 127 7.47 13.75 -16.92
CA GLU A 127 6.29 13.19 -16.22
C GLU A 127 5.86 14.01 -14.99
N ALA A 128 5.77 15.34 -15.16
CA ALA A 128 5.34 16.26 -14.09
C ALA A 128 3.98 15.87 -13.46
N HIS A 129 3.11 15.19 -14.21
CA HIS A 129 1.81 14.69 -13.72
C HIS A 129 1.93 13.56 -12.69
N GLN A 130 3.03 12.79 -12.69
CA GLN A 130 3.28 11.70 -11.71
C GLN A 130 4.08 12.18 -10.50
N MET A 131 4.83 13.27 -10.65
CA MET A 131 5.71 13.82 -9.61
C MET A 131 4.92 14.25 -8.35
N LEU A 132 3.86 15.03 -8.51
CA LEU A 132 3.07 15.54 -7.37
C LEU A 132 2.39 14.42 -6.54
N PRO A 133 1.70 13.43 -7.15
CA PRO A 133 1.14 12.30 -6.41
C PRO A 133 2.20 11.51 -5.62
N ILE A 134 3.37 11.27 -6.22
CA ILE A 134 4.46 10.54 -5.57
C ILE A 134 5.03 11.34 -4.38
N LEU A 135 5.30 12.64 -4.55
CA LEU A 135 5.80 13.50 -3.46
C LEU A 135 4.81 13.57 -2.28
N ASN A 136 3.51 13.69 -2.57
CA ASN A 136 2.47 13.68 -1.54
C ASN A 136 2.42 12.35 -0.80
N LEU A 137 2.51 11.24 -1.53
CA LEU A 137 2.57 9.91 -0.94
C LEU A 137 3.79 9.75 -0.04
N LEU A 138 4.95 10.26 -0.44
CA LEU A 138 6.18 10.19 0.34
C LEU A 138 6.07 10.94 1.67
N GLY A 139 5.62 12.20 1.63
CA GLY A 139 5.38 12.95 2.86
C GLY A 139 4.40 12.21 3.79
N SER A 140 3.42 11.52 3.20
CA SER A 140 2.44 10.74 3.96
C SER A 140 2.97 9.41 4.53
N MET A 141 4.01 8.85 3.92
CA MET A 141 4.70 7.61 4.34
C MET A 141 5.90 7.87 5.25
N ALA A 142 6.44 9.10 5.28
CA ALA A 142 7.61 9.47 6.07
C ALA A 142 7.59 8.98 7.54
N PRO A 143 6.47 9.06 8.29
CA PRO A 143 6.43 8.55 9.67
C PRO A 143 6.58 7.03 9.78
N ALA A 144 6.17 6.28 8.76
CA ALA A 144 6.37 4.82 8.70
C ALA A 144 7.80 4.48 8.28
N LEU A 145 8.40 5.29 7.40
CA LEU A 145 9.77 5.13 6.95
C LEU A 145 10.80 5.49 8.02
N ALA A 146 10.51 6.46 8.89
CA ALA A 146 11.37 6.78 10.04
C ALA A 146 11.56 5.57 10.98
N GLN A 147 10.62 4.63 11.01
CA GLN A 147 10.77 3.38 11.79
C GLN A 147 11.82 2.43 11.17
N LEU A 148 12.28 2.71 9.95
CA LEU A 148 13.32 1.98 9.24
C LEU A 148 14.72 2.63 9.38
N GLU A 149 14.92 3.54 10.34
CA GLU A 149 16.13 4.36 10.60
C GLU A 149 17.50 3.64 10.56
N HIS A 150 17.54 2.31 10.52
CA HIS A 150 18.76 1.51 10.44
C HIS A 150 18.93 0.77 9.10
N GLN A 151 18.13 1.09 8.08
CA GLN A 151 18.21 0.46 6.76
C GLN A 151 18.86 1.38 5.71
N PRO A 152 19.77 0.86 4.87
CA PRO A 152 20.45 1.64 3.83
C PRO A 152 19.48 2.23 2.80
N ILE A 153 18.29 1.64 2.64
CA ILE A 153 17.24 2.09 1.72
C ILE A 153 16.74 3.49 2.07
N LEU A 154 16.72 3.89 3.35
CA LEU A 154 16.30 5.23 3.76
C LEU A 154 17.31 6.31 3.33
N MET A 155 18.61 5.97 3.31
CA MET A 155 19.65 6.87 2.81
C MET A 155 19.49 7.13 1.32
N GLU A 156 19.18 6.09 0.52
CA GLU A 156 18.91 6.27 -0.91
C GLU A 156 17.74 7.23 -1.16
N VAL A 157 16.67 7.15 -0.35
CA VAL A 157 15.52 8.08 -0.47
C VAL A 157 15.91 9.51 -0.07
N MET A 158 16.76 9.69 0.95
CA MET A 158 17.23 11.02 1.37
C MET A 158 18.15 11.64 0.33
N ASP A 159 19.05 10.86 -0.27
CA ASP A 159 19.97 11.30 -1.34
C ASP A 159 19.21 11.68 -2.63
N LEU A 160 18.02 11.13 -2.85
CA LEU A 160 17.14 11.50 -3.96
C LEU A 160 16.39 12.83 -3.74
N ALA A 161 16.27 13.30 -2.49
CA ALA A 161 15.48 14.47 -2.12
C ALA A 161 16.32 15.74 -1.86
N LEU A 162 17.65 15.60 -1.76
CA LEU A 162 18.64 16.66 -1.52
C LEU A 162 19.42 16.97 -2.80
#